data_AF-A0AAU7A9A1-F1
#
_entry.id   AF-A0AAU7A9A1-F1
#
_cell.length_a   1.000
_cell.length_b   1.000
_cell.length_c   1.000
_cell.angle_alpha   90.00
_cell.angle_beta   90.00
_cell.angle_gamma   90.00
#
_symmetry.space_group_name_H-M   'P 1'
#
loop_
_entity.id
_entity.type
_entity.pdbx_description
1 polymer ?
#
loop_
_entity_poly.entity_id
_entity_poly.type
_entity_poly.pdbx_seq_one_letter_code
_entity_poly.pdbx_strand_id
1 'polypeptide(L)'
;MSSADAAPKADAIVVLSGMLRMVSSGDRIFYELNDAADRLLAEIDLIEHKKAPLLILARGQLPWSKGAAEGEVLADLAMKYGVDPKQIRLTFSTVCSIR
;
A
#
# COMPACT_ATOMS: atom_id res chain seq x y z
N MET A 1 -20.59 15.38 -3.84
CA MET A 1 -19.52 15.47 -4.86
C MET A 1 -18.24 15.05 -4.17
N SER A 2 -17.85 13.78 -4.28
CA SER A 2 -16.62 13.29 -3.64
C SER A 2 -15.40 13.85 -4.37
N SER A 3 -14.36 14.20 -3.61
CA SER A 3 -13.14 14.88 -4.11
C SER A 3 -12.37 14.08 -5.17
N ALA A 4 -12.68 12.79 -5.34
CA ALA A 4 -12.07 11.89 -6.33
C ALA A 4 -12.34 12.27 -7.80
N ASP A 5 -13.44 12.98 -8.09
CA ASP A 5 -13.81 13.28 -9.48
C ASP A 5 -12.94 14.39 -10.11
N ALA A 6 -12.38 15.28 -9.28
CA ALA A 6 -11.56 16.41 -9.72
C ALA A 6 -10.09 16.02 -10.02
N ALA A 7 -9.67 14.80 -9.69
CA ALA A 7 -8.31 14.38 -9.93
C ALA A 7 -8.05 14.14 -11.45
N PRO A 8 -6.93 14.66 -11.98
CA PRO A 8 -6.53 14.38 -13.36
C PRO A 8 -6.27 12.88 -13.56
N LYS A 9 -6.51 12.38 -14.77
CA LYS A 9 -6.13 11.00 -15.12
C LYS A 9 -4.61 10.85 -15.00
N ALA A 10 -4.17 9.74 -14.44
CA ALA A 10 -2.76 9.42 -14.25
C ALA A 10 -2.47 8.03 -14.82
N ASP A 11 -1.25 7.81 -15.30
CA ASP A 11 -0.82 6.50 -15.80
C ASP A 11 -0.55 5.49 -14.67
N ALA A 12 -0.17 5.97 -13.49
CA ALA A 12 0.04 5.16 -12.30
C ALA A 12 -0.23 5.95 -11.02
N ILE A 13 -0.76 5.26 -10.01
CA ILE A 13 -0.89 5.78 -8.65
C ILE A 13 0.18 5.10 -7.79
N VAL A 14 0.98 5.89 -7.08
CA VAL A 14 2.06 5.39 -6.23
C VAL A 14 1.68 5.61 -4.77
N VAL A 15 1.45 4.51 -4.09
CA VAL A 15 1.16 4.52 -2.66
C VAL A 15 2.47 4.44 -1.90
N LEU A 16 2.81 5.55 -1.26
CA LEU A 16 3.96 5.59 -0.36
C LEU A 16 3.58 4.94 0.97
N SER A 17 4.47 4.08 1.47
CA SER A 17 4.30 3.44 2.77
C SER A 17 4.41 4.46 3.92
N GLY A 18 4.04 4.05 5.14
CA GLY A 18 4.05 4.90 6.34
C GLY A 18 2.69 5.00 7.05
N MET A 19 1.67 4.31 6.53
CA MET A 19 0.36 4.19 7.17
C MET A 19 0.20 2.90 7.99
N LEU A 20 1.11 1.95 7.84
CA LEU A 20 1.11 0.70 8.58
C LEU A 20 1.97 0.87 9.84
N ARG A 21 1.39 0.56 10.99
CA ARG A 21 2.10 0.44 12.26
C ARG A 21 2.23 -1.03 12.61
N MET A 22 3.47 -1.51 12.63
CA MET A 22 3.75 -2.83 13.17
C MET A 22 3.69 -2.76 14.70
N VAL A 23 2.77 -3.53 15.28
CA VAL A 23 2.68 -3.74 16.71
C VAL A 23 2.98 -5.20 17.00
N SER A 24 4.12 -5.44 17.65
CA SER A 24 4.47 -6.77 18.14
C SER A 24 3.88 -6.95 19.54
N SER A 25 2.99 -7.91 19.72
CA SER A 25 2.53 -8.33 21.04
C SER A 25 2.92 -9.79 21.26
N GLY A 26 3.99 -10.00 22.02
CA GLY A 26 4.61 -11.32 22.20
C GLY A 26 5.14 -11.89 20.88
N ASP A 27 4.68 -13.10 20.54
CA ASP A 27 5.06 -13.83 19.31
C ASP A 27 4.17 -13.49 18.10
N ARG A 28 3.22 -12.54 18.26
CA ARG A 28 2.28 -12.15 17.21
C ARG A 28 2.60 -10.75 16.70
N ILE A 29 2.69 -10.64 15.38
CA ILE A 29 2.87 -9.37 14.68
C ILE A 29 1.50 -8.92 14.19
N PHE A 30 1.07 -7.75 14.65
CA PHE A 30 -0.14 -7.08 14.19
C PHE A 30 0.23 -5.91 13.30
N TYR A 31 -0.59 -5.70 12.27
CA TYR A 31 -0.50 -4.57 11.37
C TYR A 31 -1.71 -3.69 11.62
N GLU A 32 -1.48 -2.51 12.17
CA GLU A 32 -2.51 -1.49 12.34
C GLU A 32 -2.41 -0.45 11.23
N LEU A 33 -3.55 -0.04 10.71
CA LEU A 33 -3.66 1.07 9.76
C LEU A 33 -3.90 2.35 10.56
N ASN A 34 -3.09 3.36 10.30
CA ASN A 34 -3.18 4.67 10.94
C ASN A 34 -4.18 5.57 10.19
N ASP A 35 -4.38 6.80 10.65
CA ASP A 35 -5.11 7.87 9.94
C ASP A 35 -4.57 8.14 8.52
N ALA A 36 -3.32 7.78 8.25
CA ALA A 36 -2.74 7.85 6.91
C ALA A 36 -3.33 6.81 5.93
N ALA A 37 -4.14 5.85 6.40
CA ALA A 37 -4.82 4.86 5.57
C ALA A 37 -5.97 5.44 4.73
N ASP A 38 -6.51 6.60 5.13
CA ASP A 38 -7.46 7.35 4.30
C ASP A 38 -6.87 7.69 2.91
N ARG A 39 -5.54 7.81 2.81
CA ARG A 39 -4.85 8.01 1.52
C ARG A 39 -4.94 6.77 0.63
N LEU A 40 -4.72 5.58 1.20
CA LEU A 40 -4.86 4.32 0.48
C LEU A 40 -6.30 4.10 0.02
N LEU A 41 -7.28 4.40 0.88
CA LEU A 41 -8.69 4.27 0.53
C LEU A 41 -9.06 5.22 -0.61
N ALA A 42 -8.59 6.46 -0.57
CA ALA A 42 -8.77 7.40 -1.68
C ALA A 42 -8.13 6.87 -2.98
N GLU A 43 -6.93 6.31 -2.92
CA GLU A 43 -6.24 5.76 -4.09
C GLU A 43 -6.97 4.54 -4.69
N ILE A 44 -7.54 3.67 -3.85
CA ILE A 44 -8.38 2.55 -4.28
C ILE A 44 -9.64 3.07 -4.98
N ASP A 45 -10.32 4.06 -4.41
CA ASP A 45 -11.50 4.70 -4.99
C ASP A 45 -11.18 5.32 -6.37
N LEU A 46 -10.03 5.97 -6.50
CA LEU A 46 -9.53 6.47 -7.80
C LEU A 46 -9.31 5.35 -8.84
N ILE A 47 -8.85 4.18 -8.42
CA ILE A 47 -8.68 3.01 -9.30
C ILE A 47 -10.03 2.43 -9.70
N GLU A 48 -10.99 2.32 -8.77
CA GLU A 48 -12.36 1.90 -9.08
C GLU A 48 -13.01 2.85 -10.09
N HIS A 49 -12.76 4.15 -9.96
CA HIS A 49 -13.18 5.17 -10.93
C HIS A 49 -12.36 5.18 -12.24
N LYS A 50 -11.50 4.19 -12.47
CA LYS A 50 -10.67 4.01 -13.67
C LYS A 50 -9.79 5.23 -14.00
N LYS A 51 -9.35 5.97 -12.98
CA LYS A 51 -8.48 7.14 -13.15
C LYS A 51 -7.04 6.74 -13.46
N ALA A 52 -6.61 5.55 -13.01
CA ALA A 52 -5.30 4.99 -13.32
C ALA A 52 -5.35 3.46 -13.54
N PRO A 53 -4.58 2.92 -14.50
CA PRO A 53 -4.51 1.48 -14.75
C PRO A 53 -3.56 0.73 -13.83
N LEU A 54 -2.65 1.42 -13.12
CA LEU A 54 -1.56 0.83 -12.33
C LEU A 54 -1.56 1.35 -10.88
N LEU A 55 -1.45 0.43 -9.92
CA LEU A 55 -1.22 0.71 -8.49
C LEU A 55 0.18 0.26 -8.11
N ILE A 56 1.06 1.19 -7.78
CA ILE A 56 2.43 0.89 -7.34
C ILE A 56 2.48 0.99 -5.82
N LEU A 57 2.79 -0.11 -5.16
CA LEU A 57 2.92 -0.19 -3.71
C LEU A 57 4.40 -0.20 -3.32
N ALA A 58 4.77 0.70 -2.40
CA ALA A 58 6.11 0.74 -1.81
C ALA A 58 6.32 -0.47 -0.86
N ARG A 59 7.27 -1.36 -1.16
CA ARG A 59 7.69 -2.40 -0.21
C ARG A 59 8.59 -1.77 0.87
N GLY A 60 8.00 -1.26 1.95
CA GLY A 60 8.76 -0.93 3.15
C GLY A 60 9.07 -2.19 3.96
N GLN A 61 10.34 -2.56 4.07
CA GLN A 61 10.78 -3.60 4.98
C GLN A 61 12.02 -3.10 5.72
N LEU A 62 11.89 -2.94 7.03
CA LEU A 62 13.01 -2.56 7.88
C LEU A 62 13.87 -3.82 8.16
N PRO A 63 15.21 -3.75 8.06
CA PRO A 63 16.10 -4.91 8.26
C PRO A 63 15.96 -5.55 9.64
N TRP A 64 15.53 -4.78 10.64
CA TRP A 64 15.31 -5.24 12.02
C TRP A 64 13.87 -5.69 12.29
N SER A 65 12.94 -5.55 11.34
CA SER A 65 11.57 -6.08 11.46
C SER A 65 11.49 -7.50 10.95
N LYS A 66 11.08 -8.43 11.83
CA LYS A 66 10.75 -9.82 11.46
C LYS A 66 9.39 -9.96 10.74
N GLY A 67 8.67 -8.86 10.54
CA GLY A 67 7.36 -8.86 9.88
C GLY A 67 7.46 -8.95 8.36
N ALA A 68 6.36 -9.39 7.74
CA ALA A 68 6.10 -9.24 6.31
C ALA A 68 6.27 -7.78 5.86
N ALA A 69 6.69 -7.59 4.61
CA ALA A 69 6.89 -6.28 4.03
C ALA A 69 5.57 -5.51 3.95
N GLU A 70 5.59 -4.21 4.23
CA GLU A 70 4.41 -3.35 4.21
C GLU A 70 3.67 -3.41 2.87
N GLY A 71 4.42 -3.48 1.77
CA GLY A 71 3.84 -3.57 0.43
C GLY A 71 3.01 -4.83 0.20
N GLU A 72 3.35 -5.96 0.82
CA GLU A 72 2.58 -7.21 0.67
C GLU A 72 1.26 -7.13 1.42
N VAL A 73 1.27 -6.59 2.65
CA VAL A 73 0.07 -6.34 3.43
C VAL A 73 -0.87 -5.38 2.69
N LEU A 74 -0.33 -4.33 2.07
CA LEU A 74 -1.09 -3.40 1.25
C LEU A 74 -1.66 -4.05 -0.02
N ALA A 75 -0.92 -4.95 -0.66
CA ALA A 75 -1.40 -5.68 -1.82
C ALA A 75 -2.58 -6.58 -1.45
N ASP A 76 -2.49 -7.30 -0.33
CA ASP A 76 -3.58 -8.12 0.20
C ASP A 76 -4.82 -7.28 0.55
N LEU A 77 -4.63 -6.11 1.13
CA LEU A 77 -5.72 -5.16 1.38
C LEU A 77 -6.34 -4.70 0.06
N ALA A 78 -5.55 -4.23 -0.90
CA ALA A 78 -6.06 -3.76 -2.19
C ALA A 78 -6.83 -4.87 -2.94
N MET A 79 -6.37 -6.12 -2.88
CA MET A 79 -7.10 -7.27 -3.43
C MET A 79 -8.44 -7.50 -2.73
N LYS A 80 -8.51 -7.34 -1.39
CA LYS A 80 -9.77 -7.43 -0.63
C LYS A 80 -10.75 -6.32 -0.98
N TYR A 81 -10.27 -5.14 -1.33
CA TYR A 81 -11.09 -4.02 -1.79
C TYR A 81 -11.52 -4.14 -3.25
N GLY A 82 -11.10 -5.18 -3.98
CA GLY A 82 -11.55 -5.46 -5.35
C GLY A 82 -10.62 -4.95 -6.45
N VAL A 83 -9.39 -4.53 -6.11
CA VAL A 83 -8.38 -4.16 -7.12
C VAL A 83 -7.81 -5.42 -7.75
N ASP A 84 -7.78 -5.46 -9.09
CA ASP A 84 -7.20 -6.58 -9.83
C ASP A 84 -5.69 -6.73 -9.53
N PRO A 85 -5.20 -7.93 -9.19
CA PRO A 85 -3.79 -8.17 -8.87
C PRO A 85 -2.85 -7.89 -10.06
N LYS A 86 -3.40 -7.86 -11.28
CA LYS A 86 -2.67 -7.48 -12.50
C LYS A 86 -2.30 -6.00 -12.52
N GLN A 87 -3.11 -5.15 -11.87
CA GLN A 87 -2.88 -3.70 -11.78
C GLN A 87 -1.91 -3.36 -10.64
N ILE A 88 -1.80 -4.24 -9.64
CA ILE A 88 -0.91 -4.07 -8.50
C ILE A 88 0.52 -4.41 -8.89
N ARG A 89 1.45 -3.46 -8.71
CA ARG A 89 2.89 -3.63 -8.83
C ARG A 89 3.57 -3.32 -7.50
N LEU A 90 4.43 -4.23 -7.07
CA LEU A 90 5.26 -4.05 -5.88
C LEU A 90 6.63 -3.54 -6.31
N THR A 91 7.12 -2.51 -5.63
CA THR A 91 8.51 -2.06 -5.81
C THR A 91 9.48 -3.04 -5.16
N PHE A 92 10.67 -3.17 -5.73
CA PHE A 92 11.73 -3.99 -5.16
C PHE A 92 12.31 -3.28 -3.91
N SER A 93 12.22 -3.93 -2.75
CA SER A 93 12.88 -3.47 -1.53
C SER A 93 14.15 -4.27 -1.34
N THR A 94 15.28 -3.71 -1.77
CA THR A 94 16.57 -4.23 -1.36
C THR A 94 16.74 -3.83 0.11
N VAL A 95 16.56 -4.78 1.04
CA VAL A 95 17.09 -4.60 2.38
C VAL A 95 18.58 -4.33 2.20
N CYS A 96 19.00 -3.09 2.48
CA CYS A 96 20.41 -2.74 2.50
C CYS A 96 21.01 -3.53 3.67
N SER A 97 21.61 -4.67 3.36
CA SER A 97 22.48 -5.37 4.27
C SER A 97 23.68 -4.47 4.48
N ILE A 98 23.60 -3.59 5.48
CA ILE A 98 24.78 -2.93 6.03
C ILE A 98 25.62 -4.03 6.68
N ARG A 99 26.63 -4.49 5.95
CA ARG A 99 27.63 -5.44 6.45
C ARG A 99 28.85 -4.68 6.95
#